data_AF-A0A356U216-F1
#
_entry.id   AF-A0A356U216-F1
#
_cell.length_a   1.000
_cell.length_b   1.000
_cell.length_c   1.000
_cell.angle_alpha   90.00
_cell.angle_beta   90.00
_cell.angle_gamma   90.00
#
_symmetry.space_group_name_H-M   'P 1'
#
loop_
_entity.id
_entity.type
_entity.pdbx_description
1 polymer ?
#
loop_
_entity_poly.entity_id
_entity_poly.type
_entity_poly.pdbx_seq_one_letter_code
_entity_poly.pdbx_strand_id
1 'polypeptide(L)'
;GSVAVDKALMTPMIASPDRARQEVAREAIMQSWREWSKKVASQAEHVGPQFAEEARKIHYGEVEERAIVGEASFGDMRELGEEGICVIPLAPDPSKTGH
;
A
#
# COMPACT_ATOMS: atom_id res chain seq x y z
N GLY A 1 45.33 2.34 -41.09
CA GLY A 1 45.71 2.20 -39.68
C GLY A 1 44.51 1.69 -38.94
N SER A 2 44.58 0.46 -38.43
CA SER A 2 43.52 -0.15 -37.64
C SER A 2 43.69 0.24 -36.18
N VAL A 3 42.63 0.75 -35.56
CA VAL A 3 42.41 0.57 -34.13
C VAL A 3 40.99 0.06 -33.99
N ALA A 4 40.89 -1.26 -33.84
CA ALA A 4 39.73 -1.90 -33.27
C ALA A 4 39.79 -1.72 -31.75
N VAL A 5 38.69 -1.28 -31.15
CA VAL A 5 38.33 -1.65 -29.78
C VAL A 5 36.85 -1.94 -29.76
N ASP A 6 36.53 -3.22 -29.95
CA ASP A 6 35.35 -3.87 -29.41
C ASP A 6 35.58 -4.06 -27.91
N LYS A 7 34.86 -3.31 -27.07
CA LYS A 7 34.77 -3.58 -25.63
C LYS A 7 33.37 -3.25 -25.09
N ALA A 8 32.61 -4.34 -24.99
CA ALA A 8 31.66 -4.64 -23.94
C ALA A 8 30.26 -4.00 -24.00
N LEU A 9 29.37 -4.74 -24.67
CA LEU A 9 27.94 -4.89 -24.39
C LEU A 9 27.61 -5.45 -22.98
N MET A 10 28.43 -5.21 -21.95
CA MET A 10 28.18 -5.68 -20.58
C MET A 10 28.74 -4.72 -19.55
N THR A 11 27.94 -3.71 -19.18
CA THR A 11 28.12 -3.04 -17.88
C THR A 11 27.75 -4.07 -16.81
N PRO A 12 28.68 -4.49 -15.94
CA PRO A 12 28.31 -5.37 -14.85
C PRO A 12 27.30 -4.63 -13.97
N MET A 13 26.32 -5.40 -13.52
CA MET A 13 25.35 -5.08 -12.47
C MET A 13 26.09 -4.75 -11.17
N ILE A 14 26.74 -3.59 -11.12
CA ILE A 14 27.29 -3.02 -9.90
C ILE A 14 26.16 -2.22 -9.29
N ALA A 15 25.56 -2.78 -8.24
CA ALA A 15 24.69 -2.04 -7.35
C ALA A 15 25.44 -0.77 -6.92
N SER A 16 25.10 0.37 -7.51
CA SER A 16 25.66 1.64 -7.10
C SER A 16 25.33 1.85 -5.62
N PRO A 17 26.22 2.44 -4.79
CA PRO A 17 25.92 2.71 -3.38
C PRO A 17 24.62 3.51 -3.19
N ASP A 18 24.22 4.27 -4.22
CA ASP A 18 22.92 4.94 -4.30
C ASP A 18 21.72 3.96 -4.31
N ARG A 19 21.81 2.84 -5.05
CA ARG A 19 20.76 1.81 -5.07
C ARG A 19 20.62 1.12 -3.72
N ALA A 20 21.72 0.72 -3.10
CA ALA A 20 21.71 0.10 -1.77
C ALA A 20 21.14 1.06 -0.71
N ARG A 21 21.49 2.36 -0.77
CA ARG A 21 20.92 3.38 0.09
C ARG A 21 19.42 3.58 -0.16
N GLN A 22 18.99 3.55 -1.42
CA GLN A 22 17.58 3.61 -1.78
C GLN A 22 16.80 2.38 -1.30
N GLU A 23 17.42 1.19 -1.30
CA GLU A 23 16.84 -0.06 -0.80
C GLU A 23 16.62 -0.01 0.72
N VAL A 24 17.62 0.43 1.48
CA VAL A 24 17.46 0.64 2.92
C VAL A 24 16.38 1.69 3.23
N ALA A 25 16.31 2.76 2.44
CA ALA A 25 15.29 3.80 2.61
C ALA A 25 13.87 3.30 2.32
N ARG A 26 13.66 2.53 1.24
CA ARG A 26 12.35 1.95 0.90
C ARG A 26 11.91 0.90 1.93
N GLU A 27 12.84 0.11 2.47
CA GLU A 27 12.55 -0.83 3.57
C GLU A 27 12.10 -0.10 4.84
N ALA A 28 12.80 0.97 5.24
CA ALA A 28 12.43 1.78 6.39
C ALA A 28 11.03 2.41 6.25
N ILE A 29 10.69 2.90 5.05
CA ILE A 29 9.34 3.44 4.75
C ILE A 29 8.29 2.33 4.84
N MET A 30 8.54 1.16 4.25
CA MET A 30 7.60 0.04 4.32
C MET A 30 7.39 -0.47 5.76
N GLN A 31 8.45 -0.49 6.58
CA GLN A 31 8.33 -0.85 8.00
C GLN A 31 7.47 0.16 8.74
N SER A 32 7.75 1.46 8.57
CA SER A 32 6.96 2.54 9.17
C SER A 32 5.49 2.48 8.76
N TRP A 33 5.23 2.19 7.48
CA TRP A 33 3.87 2.02 6.95
C TRP A 33 3.14 0.85 7.59
N ARG A 34 3.79 -0.31 7.72
CA ARG A 34 3.22 -1.49 8.39
C ARG A 34 2.89 -1.22 9.85
N GLU A 35 3.78 -0.56 10.58
CA GLU A 35 3.55 -0.22 11.99
C GLU A 35 2.37 0.74 12.14
N TRP A 36 2.29 1.76 11.29
CA TRP A 36 1.15 2.68 11.26
C TRP A 36 -0.16 1.96 10.93
N SER A 37 -0.18 1.15 9.87
CA SER A 37 -1.36 0.37 9.48
C SER A 37 -1.83 -0.55 10.60
N LYS A 38 -0.91 -1.22 11.30
CA LYS A 38 -1.24 -2.08 12.44
C LYS A 38 -1.86 -1.31 13.61
N LYS A 39 -1.33 -0.12 13.92
CA LYS A 39 -1.88 0.74 14.99
C LYS A 39 -3.30 1.21 14.65
N VAL A 40 -3.50 1.72 13.44
CA VAL A 40 -4.82 2.16 12.97
C VAL A 40 -5.82 1.01 12.97
N ALA A 41 -5.44 -0.15 12.41
CA ALA A 41 -6.32 -1.32 12.39
C ALA A 41 -6.67 -1.83 13.79
N SER A 42 -5.79 -1.68 14.78
CA SER A 42 -6.06 -2.11 16.16
C SER A 42 -6.99 -1.18 16.92
N GLN A 43 -7.17 0.06 16.45
CA GLN A 43 -8.07 1.06 17.05
C GLN A 43 -9.39 1.18 16.30
N ALA A 44 -9.46 0.61 15.09
CA ALA A 44 -10.64 0.61 14.23
C ALA A 44 -11.47 -0.66 14.44
N GLU A 45 -12.78 -0.56 14.17
CA GLU A 45 -13.68 -1.70 14.14
C GLU A 45 -13.50 -2.51 12.85
N HIS A 46 -13.29 -3.82 12.99
CA HIS A 46 -13.08 -4.71 11.84
C HIS A 46 -14.42 -5.17 11.27
N VAL A 47 -14.83 -4.56 10.16
CA VAL A 47 -16.11 -4.83 9.47
C VAL A 47 -15.98 -5.84 8.32
N GLY A 48 -14.76 -6.27 8.00
CA GLY A 48 -14.49 -7.28 6.97
C GLY A 48 -15.07 -6.88 5.60
N PRO A 49 -15.79 -7.77 4.88
CA PRO A 49 -16.27 -7.49 3.52
C PRO A 49 -17.39 -6.42 3.46
N GLN A 50 -17.93 -5.98 4.60
CA GLN A 50 -18.96 -4.95 4.66
C GLN A 50 -18.38 -3.53 4.66
N PHE A 51 -17.07 -3.37 4.48
CA PHE A 51 -16.38 -2.09 4.57
C PHE A 51 -16.99 -0.99 3.71
N ALA A 52 -17.31 -1.29 2.45
CA ALA A 52 -17.88 -0.29 1.54
C ALA A 52 -19.25 0.21 2.00
N GLU A 53 -20.11 -0.71 2.49
CA GLU A 53 -21.44 -0.36 2.98
C GLU A 53 -21.36 0.44 4.29
N GLU A 54 -20.53 0.00 5.24
CA GLU A 54 -20.36 0.71 6.51
C GLU A 54 -19.72 2.09 6.32
N ALA A 55 -18.76 2.22 5.39
CA ALA A 55 -18.15 3.52 5.05
C ALA A 55 -19.19 4.50 4.50
N ARG A 56 -20.10 4.02 3.63
CA ARG A 56 -21.22 4.82 3.12
C ARG A 56 -22.18 5.24 4.24
N LYS A 57 -22.61 4.30 5.09
CA LYS A 57 -23.51 4.61 6.21
C LYS A 57 -22.92 5.66 7.16
N ILE A 58 -21.62 5.57 7.47
CA ILE A 58 -20.92 6.55 8.29
C ILE A 58 -20.90 7.91 7.59
N HIS A 59 -20.57 7.95 6.30
CA HIS A 59 -20.53 9.19 5.52
C HIS A 59 -21.89 9.90 5.42
N TYR A 60 -22.97 9.13 5.26
CA TYR A 60 -24.34 9.66 5.22
C TYR A 60 -24.96 9.90 6.60
N GLY A 61 -24.27 9.53 7.69
CA GLY A 61 -24.75 9.71 9.06
C GLY A 61 -25.88 8.74 9.46
N GLU A 62 -26.00 7.61 8.79
CA GLU A 62 -26.98 6.55 9.13
C GLU A 62 -26.57 5.78 10.40
N VAL A 63 -25.28 5.77 10.72
CA VAL A 63 -24.69 5.13 11.91
C VAL A 63 -23.69 6.07 12.60
N GLU A 64 -23.28 5.72 13.82
CA GLU A 64 -22.29 6.49 14.58
C GLU A 64 -20.93 6.55 13.86
N GLU A 65 -20.32 7.74 13.85
CA GLU A 65 -19.00 7.98 13.27
C GLU A 65 -17.93 7.26 14.10
N ARG A 66 -17.24 6.30 13.46
CA ARG A 66 -16.21 5.49 14.08
C ARG A 66 -15.17 5.06 13.05
N ALA A 67 -13.95 4.80 13.50
CA ALA A 67 -12.91 4.25 12.62
C ALA A 67 -13.26 2.80 12.27
N ILE A 68 -13.30 2.48 10.97
CA ILE A 68 -13.55 1.13 10.47
C ILE A 68 -12.40 0.64 9.61
N VAL A 69 -12.16 -0.67 9.63
CA VAL A 69 -11.19 -1.36 8.78
C VAL A 69 -11.84 -2.62 8.20
N GLY A 70 -11.56 -2.92 6.94
CA GLY A 70 -12.12 -4.12 6.32
C GLY A 70 -11.58 -4.37 4.92
N GLU A 71 -12.30 -5.22 4.21
CA GLU A 71 -11.97 -5.73 2.89
C GLU A 71 -12.85 -5.01 1.85
N ALA A 72 -12.23 -4.50 0.80
CA ALA A 72 -12.90 -3.84 -0.30
C ALA A 72 -12.21 -4.19 -1.62
N SER A 73 -12.99 -4.40 -2.66
CA SER A 73 -12.48 -4.63 -4.00
C SER A 73 -11.95 -3.32 -4.60
N PHE A 74 -11.16 -3.41 -5.68
CA PHE A 74 -10.75 -2.21 -6.43
C PHE A 74 -11.94 -1.41 -6.97
N GLY A 75 -13.03 -2.09 -7.37
CA GLY A 75 -14.28 -1.44 -7.78
C GLY A 75 -14.88 -0.63 -6.62
N ASP A 76 -15.05 -1.27 -5.47
CA ASP A 76 -15.60 -0.63 -4.26
C ASP A 76 -14.79 0.61 -3.86
N MET A 77 -13.45 0.50 -3.81
CA MET A 77 -12.59 1.65 -3.47
C MET A 77 -12.74 2.82 -4.45
N ARG A 78 -12.97 2.52 -5.73
CA ARG A 78 -13.20 3.54 -6.75
C ARG A 78 -14.55 4.22 -6.57
N GLU A 79 -15.61 3.44 -6.37
CA GLU A 79 -16.96 3.98 -6.12
C GLU A 79 -16.98 4.85 -4.87
N LEU A 80 -16.38 4.39 -3.77
CA LEU A 80 -16.23 5.17 -2.54
C LEU A 80 -15.55 6.52 -2.81
N GLY A 81 -14.47 6.53 -3.60
CA GLY A 81 -13.79 7.76 -4.00
C GLY A 81 -14.65 8.69 -4.86
N GLU A 82 -15.45 8.13 -5.78
CA GLU A 82 -16.40 8.90 -6.62
C GLU A 82 -17.54 9.51 -5.80
N GLU A 83 -17.96 8.85 -4.72
CA GLU A 83 -18.93 9.37 -3.74
C GLU A 83 -18.32 10.43 -2.80
N GLY A 84 -17.00 10.61 -2.80
CA GLY A 84 -16.30 11.53 -1.89
C GLY A 84 -15.91 10.90 -0.54
N ILE A 85 -15.99 9.58 -0.41
CA ILE A 85 -15.59 8.83 0.77
C ILE A 85 -14.09 8.54 0.70
N CYS A 86 -13.32 9.17 1.59
CA CYS A 86 -11.87 8.99 1.64
C CYS A 86 -11.50 7.65 2.29
N VAL A 87 -10.87 6.77 1.52
CA VAL A 87 -10.36 5.48 1.99
C VAL A 87 -8.85 5.41 1.85
N ILE A 88 -8.19 4.78 2.82
CA ILE A 88 -6.73 4.62 2.82
C ILE A 88 -6.41 3.13 2.75
N PRO A 89 -5.69 2.65 1.71
CA PRO A 89 -5.28 1.26 1.65
C PRO A 89 -4.24 0.99 2.74
N LEU A 90 -4.44 -0.02 3.58
CA LEU A 90 -3.47 -0.40 4.60
C LEU A 90 -2.35 -1.27 4.03
N ALA A 91 -1.24 -1.38 4.75
CA ALA A 91 -0.19 -2.33 4.42
C ALA A 91 -0.79 -3.75 4.31
N PRO A 92 -0.39 -4.55 3.31
CA PRO A 92 -0.91 -5.89 3.16
C PRO A 92 -0.60 -6.71 4.40
N ASP A 93 -1.59 -7.45 4.89
CA ASP A 93 -1.37 -8.39 5.97
C ASP A 93 -0.49 -9.55 5.47
N PRO A 94 0.66 -9.81 6.11
CA PRO A 94 1.58 -10.87 5.67
C PRO A 94 0.95 -12.27 5.74
N SER A 95 -0.11 -12.46 6.52
CA SER A 95 -0.85 -13.73 6.65
C SER A 95 -1.90 -13.91 5.55
N LYS A 96 -2.33 -12.82 4.90
CA LYS A 96 -3.30 -12.81 3.78
C LYS A 96 -2.64 -12.79 2.40
N THR A 97 -1.31 -12.84 2.32
CA THR A 97 -0.57 -12.91 1.05
C THR A 97 -0.60 -14.35 0.53
N GLY A 98 -1.68 -14.72 -0.15
CA GLY A 98 -1.84 -16.06 -0.74
C GLY A 98 -2.96 -16.11 -1.78
N HIS A 99 -2.58 -16.03 -3.04
CA HIS A 99 -3.22 -16.71 -4.18
C HIS A 99 -2.11 -17.20 -5.10
#